data_AF-U9TL03-F1
#
_entry.id   AF-U9TL03-F1
#
_cell.length_a   1.000
_cell.length_b   1.000
_cell.length_c   1.000
_cell.angle_alpha   90.00
_cell.angle_beta   90.00
_cell.angle_gamma   90.00
#
_symmetry.space_group_name_H-M   'P 1'
#
loop_
_entity.id
_entity.type
_entity.pdbx_description
1 polymer ?
#
loop_
_entity_poly.entity_id
_entity_poly.type
_entity_poly.pdbx_seq_one_letter_code
_entity_poly.pdbx_strand_id
1 'polypeptide(L)'
;MEEDYCQKNKFIPRELKTCPEYGKPRISFGWCKDCETNSMKENFLYWTSENKEIDELIRYTQLNAPQTCDYLEWIPFEKFEMVKYIAKSICNDEKLEIPEDTPKFYAELMQQCWDDDPEKRPNASYLNKKLGEWITLICEVEESISCRRTRF
;
A
#
# COMPACT_ATOMS: atom_id res chain seq x y z
N MET A 1 20.07 11.27 -5.02
CA MET A 1 19.36 10.26 -4.21
C MET A 1 18.11 10.94 -3.70
N GLU A 2 16.97 10.63 -4.29
CA GLU A 2 15.68 11.16 -3.84
C GLU A 2 15.30 10.42 -2.55
N GLU A 3 15.21 11.17 -1.45
CA GLU A 3 14.76 10.63 -0.16
C GLU A 3 13.33 10.08 -0.31
N ASP A 4 13.18 8.82 0.10
CA ASP A 4 11.96 8.02 0.05
C ASP A 4 10.79 8.71 0.79
N TYR A 5 9.59 8.65 0.22
CA TYR A 5 8.38 9.30 0.74
C TYR A 5 8.04 8.83 2.16
N CYS A 6 8.32 7.56 2.47
CA CYS A 6 8.20 6.99 3.82
C CYS A 6 9.18 7.60 4.83
N GLN A 7 10.33 8.11 4.38
CA GLN A 7 11.33 8.78 5.23
C GLN A 7 11.02 10.26 5.44
N LYS A 8 10.35 10.91 4.47
CA LYS A 8 9.92 12.32 4.57
C LYS A 8 8.69 12.50 5.46
N ASN A 9 7.76 11.56 5.43
CA ASN A 9 6.58 11.55 6.30
C ASN A 9 6.83 10.69 7.55
N LYS A 10 7.90 11.00 8.30
CA LYS A 10 8.14 10.45 9.64
C LYS A 10 7.04 10.95 10.58
N PHE A 11 5.89 10.28 10.56
CA PHE A 11 4.92 10.43 11.63
C PHE A 11 5.53 9.76 12.87
N ILE A 12 6.05 10.58 13.79
CA ILE A 12 6.46 10.13 15.12
C ILE A 12 5.21 10.24 15.99
N PRO A 13 4.54 9.13 16.35
CA PRO A 13 3.41 9.20 17.26
C PRO A 13 3.86 9.81 18.58
N ARG A 14 3.07 10.73 19.16
CA ARG A 14 3.38 11.34 20.47
C ARG A 14 3.55 10.30 21.59
N GLU A 15 2.96 9.12 21.42
CA GLU A 15 3.12 7.97 22.32
C GLU A 15 3.28 6.67 21.51
N LEU A 16 4.45 6.05 21.61
CA LEU A 16 4.68 4.70 21.07
C LEU A 16 4.03 3.69 22.01
N LYS A 17 2.85 3.18 21.64
CA LYS A 17 2.23 2.08 22.39
C LYS A 17 3.20 0.90 22.47
N THR A 18 3.34 0.31 23.64
CA THR A 18 4.11 -0.92 23.83
C THR A 18 3.41 -2.08 23.13
N CYS A 19 4.22 -3.01 22.64
CA CYS A 19 3.71 -4.27 22.10
C CYS A 19 3.16 -5.15 23.24
N PRO A 20 1.90 -5.63 23.18
CA PRO A 20 1.33 -6.49 24.21
C PRO A 20 2.08 -7.82 24.40
N GLU A 21 2.68 -8.36 23.34
CA GLU A 21 3.37 -9.66 23.38
C GLU A 21 4.78 -9.55 23.96
N TYR A 22 5.56 -8.56 23.51
CA TYR A 22 6.99 -8.46 23.83
C TYR A 22 7.36 -7.28 24.74
N GLY A 23 6.40 -6.41 25.08
CA GLY A 23 6.62 -5.24 25.95
C GLY A 23 7.51 -4.14 25.35
N LYS A 24 8.05 -4.32 24.15
CA LYS A 24 8.91 -3.34 23.47
C LYS A 24 8.11 -2.19 22.85
N PRO A 25 8.67 -0.97 22.72
CA PRO A 25 8.03 0.11 21.97
C PRO A 25 7.78 -0.31 20.53
N ARG A 26 6.58 -0.02 20.01
CA ARG A 26 6.30 -0.16 18.58
C ARG A 26 7.08 0.89 17.79
N ILE A 27 7.48 0.56 16.55
CA ILE A 27 8.28 1.47 15.70
C ILE A 27 7.36 2.41 14.90
N SER A 28 6.12 2.00 14.64
CA SER A 28 5.08 2.82 14.00
C SER A 28 3.69 2.51 14.60
N PHE A 29 2.64 3.22 14.16
CA PHE A 29 1.28 3.03 14.69
C PHE A 29 0.78 1.59 14.46
N GLY A 30 0.82 0.77 15.49
CA GLY A 30 0.30 -0.60 15.46
C GLY A 30 1.31 -1.69 15.12
N TRP A 31 2.56 -1.36 14.77
CA TRP A 31 3.52 -2.36 14.29
C TRP A 31 4.65 -2.68 15.26
N CYS A 32 4.89 -3.98 15.45
CA CYS A 32 6.03 -4.52 16.17
C CYS A 32 6.84 -5.40 15.22
N LYS A 33 8.12 -5.07 15.04
CA LYS A 33 9.03 -5.82 14.17
C LYS A 33 9.06 -7.31 14.50
N ASP A 34 9.15 -7.64 15.79
CA ASP A 34 9.24 -9.03 16.24
C ASP A 34 7.93 -9.80 15.95
N CYS A 35 6.76 -9.22 16.26
CA CYS A 35 5.46 -9.83 15.95
C CYS A 35 5.30 -10.08 14.45
N GLU A 36 5.57 -9.07 13.63
CA GLU A 36 5.36 -9.18 12.18
C GLU A 36 6.34 -10.18 11.57
N THR A 37 7.62 -10.13 11.96
CA THR A 37 8.64 -11.07 11.49
C THR A 37 8.27 -12.51 11.83
N ASN A 38 7.73 -12.75 13.03
CA ASN A 38 7.30 -14.09 13.43
C ASN A 38 6.08 -14.55 12.60
N SER A 39 5.08 -13.69 12.42
CA SER A 39 3.93 -13.95 11.55
C SER A 39 4.36 -14.23 10.09
N MET A 40 5.35 -13.51 9.58
CA MET A 40 5.89 -13.73 8.24
C MET A 40 6.56 -15.10 8.12
N LYS A 41 7.42 -15.46 9.09
CA LYS A 41 8.11 -16.76 9.11
C LYS A 41 7.15 -17.95 9.09
N GLU A 42 6.03 -17.86 9.79
CA GLU A 42 4.99 -18.90 9.76
C GLU A 42 4.41 -19.10 8.34
N ASN A 43 4.39 -18.05 7.53
CA ASN A 43 3.86 -18.07 6.16
C ASN A 43 4.88 -18.45 5.09
N PHE A 44 6.19 -18.51 5.41
CA PHE A 44 7.25 -18.84 4.44
C PHE A 44 7.12 -20.25 3.84
N LEU A 45 6.40 -21.14 4.51
CA LEU A 45 6.15 -22.50 4.03
C LEU A 45 4.95 -22.59 3.06
N TYR A 46 4.05 -21.60 3.09
CA TYR A 46 2.77 -21.66 2.39
C TYR A 46 2.71 -20.79 1.13
N TRP A 47 3.52 -19.74 1.04
CA TRP A 47 3.63 -18.95 -0.18
C TRP A 47 4.87 -19.37 -0.97
N THR A 48 4.67 -19.65 -2.26
CA THR A 48 5.73 -19.62 -3.28
C THR A 48 5.20 -18.94 -4.54
N SER A 49 6.06 -18.17 -5.19
CA SER A 49 5.82 -17.62 -6.53
C SER A 49 6.16 -18.61 -7.65
N GLU A 50 6.58 -19.83 -7.28
CA GLU A 50 7.27 -20.78 -8.16
C GLU A 50 8.62 -20.28 -8.69
N ASN A 51 9.06 -19.09 -8.27
CA ASN A 51 10.35 -18.51 -8.58
C ASN A 51 11.16 -18.35 -7.29
N LYS A 52 12.18 -19.19 -7.14
CA LYS A 52 13.03 -19.23 -5.93
C LYS A 52 13.76 -17.91 -5.69
N GLU A 53 14.21 -17.22 -6.74
CA GLU A 53 14.93 -15.96 -6.61
C GLU A 53 14.01 -14.86 -6.07
N ILE A 54 12.77 -14.80 -6.57
CA ILE A 54 11.75 -13.89 -6.08
C ILE A 54 11.38 -14.23 -4.62
N ASP A 55 11.15 -15.51 -4.32
CA ASP A 55 10.81 -15.95 -2.97
C ASP A 55 11.94 -15.67 -1.95
N GLU A 56 13.20 -15.79 -2.36
CA GLU A 56 14.37 -15.40 -1.55
C GLU A 56 14.43 -13.89 -1.33
N LEU A 57 14.22 -13.10 -2.40
CA LEU A 57 14.22 -11.64 -2.30
C LEU A 57 13.14 -11.14 -1.34
N ILE A 58 11.91 -11.61 -1.48
CA ILE A 58 10.81 -11.14 -0.63
C ILE A 58 11.07 -11.54 0.83
N ARG A 59 11.49 -12.78 1.11
CA ARG A 59 11.89 -13.22 2.47
C ARG A 59 13.00 -12.34 3.06
N TYR A 60 14.01 -12.02 2.24
CA TYR A 60 15.08 -11.13 2.66
C TYR A 60 14.55 -9.75 3.07
N THR A 61 13.67 -9.14 2.27
CA THR A 61 13.10 -7.82 2.61
C THR A 61 12.27 -7.86 3.90
N GLN A 62 11.45 -8.90 4.09
CA GLN A 62 10.61 -9.08 5.27
C GLN A 62 11.41 -9.24 6.57
N LEU A 63 12.52 -10.01 6.53
CA LEU A 63 13.39 -10.19 7.70
C LEU A 63 14.21 -8.93 8.04
N ASN A 64 14.55 -8.12 7.04
CA ASN A 64 15.45 -6.98 7.20
C ASN A 64 14.74 -5.62 7.27
N ALA A 65 13.41 -5.58 7.11
CA ALA A 65 12.62 -4.36 7.12
C ALA A 65 12.91 -3.49 8.36
N PRO A 66 13.29 -2.21 8.18
CA PRO A 66 13.37 -1.27 9.29
C PRO A 66 11.99 -0.78 9.73
N GLN A 67 11.00 -0.70 8.81
CA GLN A 67 9.65 -0.23 9.11
C GLN A 67 8.57 -1.07 8.38
N THR A 68 7.31 -0.74 8.67
CA THR A 68 6.10 -1.40 8.12
C THR A 68 5.99 -1.41 6.60
N CYS A 69 6.59 -0.43 5.93
CA CYS A 69 6.43 -0.23 4.49
C CYS A 69 7.66 -0.69 3.69
N ASP A 70 8.67 -1.26 4.36
CA ASP A 70 9.98 -1.51 3.78
C ASP A 70 10.21 -2.98 3.40
N TYR A 71 9.12 -3.76 3.28
CA TYR A 71 9.17 -5.16 2.83
C TYR A 71 8.17 -5.43 1.72
N LEU A 72 8.50 -6.43 0.92
CA LEU A 72 7.63 -6.94 -0.13
C LEU A 72 6.71 -8.03 0.41
N GLU A 73 5.55 -8.20 -0.20
CA GLU A 73 4.62 -9.30 0.04
C GLU A 73 4.27 -9.97 -1.28
N TRP A 74 4.21 -11.30 -1.27
CA TRP A 74 3.67 -12.03 -2.40
C TRP A 74 2.15 -12.12 -2.32
N ILE A 75 1.49 -11.67 -3.38
CA ILE A 75 0.04 -11.76 -3.51
C ILE A 75 -0.26 -12.67 -4.70
N PRO A 76 -0.90 -13.83 -4.50
CA PRO A 76 -1.29 -14.72 -5.59
C PRO A 76 -2.17 -14.00 -6.61
N PHE A 77 -2.00 -14.31 -7.90
CA PHE A 77 -2.74 -13.64 -8.98
C PHE A 77 -4.26 -13.83 -8.82
N GLU A 78 -4.68 -14.93 -8.19
CA GLU A 78 -6.05 -15.28 -7.88
C GLU A 78 -6.74 -14.29 -6.95
N LYS A 79 -5.99 -13.55 -6.13
CA LYS A 79 -6.57 -12.51 -5.26
C LYS A 79 -6.93 -11.23 -6.02
N PHE A 80 -6.46 -11.07 -7.25
CA PHE A 80 -6.70 -9.86 -8.06
C PHE A 80 -7.96 -10.00 -8.92
N GLU A 81 -9.07 -10.52 -8.38
CA GLU A 81 -10.32 -10.73 -9.13
C GLU A 81 -10.84 -9.44 -9.76
N MET A 82 -10.73 -8.31 -9.05
CA MET A 82 -11.11 -7.00 -9.61
C MET A 82 -10.24 -6.60 -10.81
N VAL A 83 -8.94 -6.89 -10.78
CA VAL A 83 -8.03 -6.62 -11.91
C VAL A 83 -8.38 -7.51 -13.10
N LYS A 84 -8.64 -8.80 -12.87
CA LYS A 84 -9.07 -9.72 -13.92
C LYS A 84 -10.38 -9.27 -14.57
N TYR A 85 -11.35 -8.84 -13.74
CA TYR A 85 -12.62 -8.30 -14.20
C TYR A 85 -12.41 -7.06 -15.07
N ILE A 86 -11.65 -6.07 -14.57
CA ILE A 86 -11.38 -4.82 -15.30
C ILE A 86 -10.66 -5.10 -16.62
N ALA A 87 -9.62 -5.95 -16.61
CA ALA A 87 -8.89 -6.29 -17.83
C ALA A 87 -9.80 -6.92 -18.88
N LYS A 88 -10.69 -7.83 -18.46
CA LYS A 88 -11.68 -8.45 -19.35
C LYS A 88 -12.65 -7.42 -19.94
N SER A 89 -13.19 -6.53 -19.12
CA SER A 89 -14.08 -5.46 -19.58
C SER A 89 -13.41 -4.53 -20.58
N ILE A 90 -12.17 -4.10 -20.31
CA ILE A 90 -11.39 -3.26 -21.25
C ILE A 90 -11.16 -3.99 -22.57
N CYS A 91 -10.80 -5.28 -22.56
CA CYS A 91 -10.62 -6.06 -23.80
C CYS A 91 -11.91 -6.25 -24.60
N ASN A 92 -13.07 -6.05 -23.98
CA ASN A 92 -14.39 -6.10 -24.63
C ASN A 92 -14.91 -4.71 -25.01
N ASP A 93 -14.07 -3.67 -24.95
CA ASP A 93 -14.45 -2.27 -25.18
C ASP A 93 -15.59 -1.77 -24.26
N GLU A 94 -15.74 -2.38 -23.07
CA GLU A 94 -16.71 -1.93 -22.08
C GLU A 94 -16.18 -0.70 -21.35
N LYS A 95 -17.01 0.35 -21.29
CA LYS A 95 -16.67 1.57 -20.56
C LYS A 95 -16.75 1.33 -19.05
N LEU A 96 -15.67 1.59 -18.35
CA LEU A 96 -15.65 1.58 -16.88
C LEU A 96 -16.50 2.75 -16.34
N GLU A 97 -17.55 2.43 -15.59
CA GLU A 97 -18.34 3.43 -14.89
C GLU A 97 -17.68 3.78 -13.54
N ILE A 98 -17.48 5.06 -13.30
CA ILE A 98 -17.01 5.56 -12.00
C ILE A 98 -18.25 5.73 -11.11
N PRO A 99 -18.29 5.12 -9.91
CA PRO A 99 -19.38 5.31 -8.96
C PRO A 99 -19.62 6.79 -8.63
N GLU A 100 -20.89 7.22 -8.55
CA GLU A 100 -21.27 8.63 -8.32
C GLU A 100 -20.72 9.18 -6.99
N ASP A 101 -20.54 8.31 -6.00
CA ASP A 101 -19.97 8.62 -4.69
C ASP A 101 -18.43 8.73 -4.69
N THR A 102 -17.76 8.47 -5.82
CA THR A 102 -16.32 8.61 -5.95
C THR A 102 -15.92 10.08 -5.80
N PRO A 103 -15.01 10.43 -4.86
CA PRO A 103 -14.52 11.80 -4.72
C PRO A 103 -14.02 12.34 -6.06
N LYS A 104 -14.49 13.53 -6.43
CA LYS A 104 -14.22 14.16 -7.74
C LYS A 104 -12.74 14.13 -8.12
N PHE A 105 -11.85 14.44 -7.18
CA PHE A 105 -10.41 14.40 -7.39
C PHE A 105 -9.90 13.00 -7.80
N TYR A 106 -10.41 11.95 -7.14
CA TYR A 106 -10.03 10.58 -7.46
C TYR A 106 -10.57 10.16 -8.83
N ALA A 107 -11.81 10.53 -9.15
CA ALA A 107 -12.41 10.29 -10.47
C ALA A 107 -11.61 10.96 -11.60
N GLU A 108 -11.19 12.21 -11.42
CA GLU A 108 -10.35 12.95 -12.38
C GLU A 108 -8.95 12.32 -12.55
N LEU A 109 -8.37 11.82 -11.46
CA LEU A 109 -7.06 11.16 -11.49
C LEU A 109 -7.14 9.79 -12.18
N MET A 110 -8.17 8.98 -11.86
CA MET A 110 -8.45 7.72 -12.54
C MET A 110 -8.62 7.93 -14.05
N GLN A 111 -9.32 8.99 -14.44
CA GLN A 111 -9.53 9.31 -15.85
C GLN A 111 -8.24 9.61 -16.61
N GLN A 112 -7.29 10.31 -15.96
CA GLN A 112 -5.97 10.55 -16.55
C GLN A 112 -5.14 9.26 -16.68
N CYS A 113 -5.28 8.32 -15.74
CA CYS A 113 -4.54 7.06 -15.77
C CYS A 113 -4.91 6.16 -16.95
N TRP A 114 -6.14 6.24 -17.45
CA TRP A 114 -6.63 5.41 -18.55
C TRP A 114 -6.80 6.17 -19.87
N ASP A 115 -6.09 7.29 -20.06
CA ASP A 115 -6.11 8.01 -21.34
C ASP A 115 -5.65 7.06 -22.48
N ASP A 116 -6.33 7.12 -23.62
CA ASP A 116 -6.00 6.30 -24.79
C ASP A 116 -4.57 6.57 -25.28
N ASP A 117 -4.10 7.82 -25.12
CA ASP A 117 -2.74 8.24 -25.41
C ASP A 117 -1.81 7.97 -24.21
N PRO A 118 -0.86 7.02 -24.32
CA PRO A 118 0.05 6.69 -23.23
C PRO A 118 0.89 7.87 -22.76
N GLU A 119 1.19 8.84 -23.63
CA GLU A 119 2.01 10.01 -23.31
C GLU A 119 1.27 11.02 -22.42
N LYS A 120 -0.06 10.96 -22.39
CA LYS A 120 -0.89 11.78 -21.49
C LYS A 120 -1.08 11.16 -20.12
N ARG A 121 -0.75 9.87 -19.96
CA ARG A 121 -0.89 9.18 -18.68
C ARG A 121 0.13 9.73 -17.69
N PRO A 122 -0.28 9.99 -16.44
CA PRO A 122 0.64 10.45 -15.42
C PRO A 122 1.66 9.36 -15.08
N ASN A 123 2.89 9.78 -14.78
CA ASN A 123 3.90 8.88 -14.23
C ASN A 123 3.66 8.60 -12.73
N ALA A 124 4.30 7.55 -12.22
CA ALA A 124 4.17 7.14 -10.82
C ALA A 124 4.56 8.23 -9.81
N SER A 125 5.53 9.09 -10.14
CA SER A 125 5.96 10.20 -9.27
C SER A 125 4.85 11.25 -9.13
N TYR A 126 4.19 11.61 -10.24
CA TYR A 126 3.04 12.51 -10.22
C TYR A 126 1.88 11.94 -9.40
N LEU A 127 1.55 10.66 -9.60
CA LEU A 127 0.48 9.98 -8.85
C LEU A 127 0.76 9.97 -7.35
N ASN A 128 1.98 9.60 -6.95
CA ASN A 128 2.38 9.57 -5.55
C ASN A 128 2.25 10.96 -4.91
N LYS A 129 2.70 12.00 -5.59
CA LYS A 129 2.54 13.38 -5.12
C LYS A 129 1.07 13.74 -4.92
N LYS A 130 0.22 13.46 -5.91
CA LYS A 130 -1.22 13.78 -5.89
C LYS A 130 -1.98 13.05 -4.79
N LEU A 131 -1.76 11.75 -4.67
CA LEU A 131 -2.37 10.94 -3.63
C LEU A 131 -1.86 11.34 -2.24
N GLY A 132 -0.57 11.67 -2.12
CA GLY A 132 0.03 12.16 -0.88
C GLY A 132 -0.56 13.49 -0.42
N GLU A 133 -0.71 14.47 -1.32
CA GLU A 133 -1.41 15.74 -1.05
C GLU A 133 -2.82 15.49 -0.50
N TRP A 134 -3.55 14.55 -1.09
CA TRP A 134 -4.92 14.22 -0.69
C TRP A 134 -5.00 13.50 0.66
N ILE A 135 -4.10 12.56 0.93
CA ILE A 135 -4.01 11.89 2.24
C ILE A 135 -3.74 12.91 3.34
N THR A 136 -2.82 13.85 3.12
CA THR A 136 -2.52 14.92 4.09
C THR A 136 -3.77 15.76 4.37
N LEU A 137 -4.50 16.18 3.32
CA LEU A 137 -5.73 16.95 3.47
C LEU A 137 -6.82 16.21 4.27
N ILE A 138 -7.01 14.91 4.03
CA ILE A 138 -7.96 14.09 4.82
C ILE A 138 -7.53 14.05 6.29
N CYS A 139 -6.23 13.82 6.54
CA CYS A 139 -5.71 13.76 7.91
C CYS A 139 -5.85 15.09 8.67
N GLU A 140 -5.75 16.22 7.98
CA GLU A 140 -5.90 17.57 8.57
C GLU A 140 -7.37 17.92 8.84
N VAL A 141 -8.31 17.38 8.06
CA VAL A 141 -9.77 17.59 8.26
C VAL A 141 -10.33 16.65 9.36
N GLU A 142 -9.74 15.48 9.55
CA GLU A 142 -10.16 14.44 10.50
C GLU A 142 -9.44 14.48 11.87
N GLU A 143 -9.00 15.65 12.37
CA GLU A 143 -8.50 15.75 13.76
C GLU A 143 -9.55 15.41 14.85
N SER A 144 -10.80 15.06 14.48
CA SER A 144 -11.88 14.70 15.43
C SER A 144 -12.24 13.21 15.52
N ILE A 145 -11.78 12.32 14.62
CA ILE A 145 -12.07 10.88 14.72
C ILE A 145 -10.81 10.09 14.40
N SER A 146 -10.34 9.30 15.37
CA SER A 146 -9.16 8.45 15.23
C SER A 146 -9.18 7.68 13.90
N CYS A 147 -8.15 7.86 13.08
CA CYS A 147 -7.89 7.03 11.91
C CYS A 147 -7.74 5.57 12.35
N ARG A 148 -8.85 4.83 12.44
CA ARG A 148 -8.85 3.38 12.54
C ARG A 148 -8.77 2.87 11.11
N ARG A 149 -7.55 2.69 10.60
CA ARG A 149 -7.36 1.86 9.42
C ARG A 149 -7.75 0.42 9.77
N THR A 150 -8.92 0.00 9.28
CA THR A 150 -9.25 -1.41 9.15
C THR A 150 -8.31 -2.00 8.10
N ARG A 151 -7.70 -3.13 8.43
CA ARG A 151 -6.88 -3.94 7.53
C ARG A 151 -7.81 -4.44 6.41
N PHE A 152 -7.58 -4.04 5.17
CA PHE A 152 -8.08 -4.77 4.00
C PHE A 152 -7.12 -5.93 3.72
#